data_AF-A0A9X8CHX3-F1
#
_entry.id   AF-A0A9X8CHX3-F1
#
_cell.length_a   1.000
_cell.length_b   1.000
_cell.length_c   1.000
_cell.angle_alpha   90.00
_cell.angle_beta   90.00
_cell.angle_gamma   90.00
#
_symmetry.space_group_name_H-M   'P 1'
#
loop_
_entity.id
_entity.type
_entity.pdbx_description
1 polymer ?
#
loop_
_entity_poly.entity_id
_entity_poly.type
_entity_poly.pdbx_seq_one_letter_code
_entity_poly.pdbx_strand_id
1 'polypeptide(L)'
;MDISVTKYWKDNQDKHNTRPTSIKVQLYADGKKSDEAVELNEGNRWTCTWNKFVKKENGKTIDYTVKEIRKVPGYTKSVNDTNIGHIIITNTLNNKSHNSLPNTGEKNDILLFISELVILMISAIVIWYVK
;
A
#
# COMPACT_ATOMS: atom_id res chain seq x y z
N MET A 1 22.98 -2.38 17.86
CA MET A 1 22.49 -1.35 16.92
C MET A 1 20.99 -1.30 17.06
N ASP A 2 20.44 -0.10 16.92
CA ASP A 2 19.00 0.11 16.95
C ASP A 2 18.53 0.42 15.53
N ILE A 3 17.37 -0.12 15.18
CA ILE A 3 16.69 0.08 13.91
C ILE A 3 15.38 0.76 14.24
N SER A 4 15.23 2.01 13.83
CA SER A 4 13.99 2.75 14.02
C SER A 4 13.24 2.89 12.70
N VAL A 5 11.92 2.90 12.79
CA VAL A 5 11.04 3.21 11.67
C VAL A 5 10.12 4.37 12.02
N THR A 6 9.95 5.29 11.07
CA THR A 6 8.93 6.34 11.14
C THR A 6 8.00 6.20 9.95
N LYS A 7 6.70 6.23 10.21
CA LYS A 7 5.68 6.26 9.17
C LYS A 7 5.27 7.71 8.90
N TYR A 8 5.46 8.14 7.66
CA TYR A 8 5.04 9.44 7.15
C TYR A 8 3.82 9.31 6.24
N TRP A 9 2.88 10.23 6.38
CA TRP A 9 1.65 10.29 5.60
C TRP A 9 1.65 11.55 4.74
N LYS A 10 1.65 11.37 3.41
CA LYS A 10 1.53 12.45 2.42
C LYS A 10 0.10 12.46 1.87
N ASP A 11 -0.83 12.94 2.70
CA ASP A 11 -2.28 12.91 2.46
C ASP A 11 -3.00 14.20 2.88
N ASN A 12 -2.26 15.31 2.92
CA ASN A 12 -2.77 16.62 3.29
C ASN A 12 -3.46 16.63 4.67
N GLN A 13 -2.73 16.16 5.70
CA GLN A 13 -3.19 16.08 7.09
C GLN A 13 -4.50 15.28 7.23
N ASP A 14 -4.62 14.18 6.49
CA ASP A 14 -5.83 13.34 6.46
C ASP A 14 -7.13 14.11 6.16
N LYS A 15 -7.09 15.15 5.31
CA LYS A 15 -8.25 15.99 4.95
C LYS A 15 -9.50 15.20 4.53
N HIS A 16 -9.33 14.00 3.99
CA HIS A 16 -10.41 13.15 3.49
C HIS A 16 -10.83 12.04 4.45
N ASN A 17 -10.24 11.97 5.66
CA ASN A 17 -10.47 10.90 6.64
C ASN A 17 -10.30 9.50 6.03
N THR A 18 -9.28 9.34 5.17
CA THR A 18 -8.98 8.09 4.47
C THR A 18 -7.85 7.31 5.13
N ARG A 19 -7.12 7.94 6.05
CA ARG A 19 -6.01 7.30 6.76
C ARG A 19 -6.59 6.23 7.71
N PRO A 20 -6.04 5.00 7.70
CA PRO A 20 -6.43 4.00 8.67
C PRO A 20 -5.97 4.42 10.07
N THR A 21 -6.66 3.94 11.10
CA THR A 21 -6.30 4.18 12.50
C THR A 21 -4.95 3.56 12.89
N SER A 22 -4.57 2.48 12.23
CA SER A 22 -3.26 1.83 12.42
C SER A 22 -2.78 1.09 11.17
N ILE A 23 -1.48 0.82 11.13
CA ILE A 23 -0.85 -0.10 10.18
C ILE A 23 0.04 -1.09 10.94
N LYS A 24 0.47 -2.17 10.27
CA LYS A 24 1.46 -3.09 10.81
C LYS A 24 2.74 -3.07 10.00
N VAL A 25 3.87 -3.08 10.69
CA VAL A 25 5.22 -3.14 10.12
C VAL A 25 5.98 -4.34 10.66
N GLN A 26 6.83 -4.94 9.84
CA GLN A 26 7.62 -6.12 10.18
C GLN A 26 9.09 -5.87 9.84
N LEU A 27 9.97 -6.11 10.79
CA LEU A 27 11.41 -6.18 10.58
C LEU A 27 11.79 -7.56 10.04
N TYR A 28 12.68 -7.58 9.07
CA TYR A 28 13.27 -8.76 8.48
C TYR A 28 14.80 -8.71 8.59
N ALA A 29 15.42 -9.86 8.81
CA ALA A 29 16.85 -10.09 8.78
C ALA A 29 17.16 -11.17 7.74
N ASP A 30 17.98 -10.87 6.74
CA ASP A 30 18.26 -11.76 5.61
C ASP A 30 16.97 -12.33 4.97
N GLY A 31 15.94 -11.47 4.86
CA GLY A 31 14.63 -11.82 4.30
C GLY A 31 13.72 -12.65 5.20
N LYS A 32 14.16 -13.05 6.41
CA LYS A 32 13.35 -13.77 7.41
C LYS A 32 12.77 -12.80 8.43
N LYS A 33 11.57 -13.07 8.94
CA LYS A 33 10.97 -12.24 10.00
C LYS A 33 11.84 -12.30 11.25
N SER A 34 12.14 -11.16 11.86
CA SER A 34 12.89 -11.11 13.12
C SER A 34 12.02 -11.48 14.30
N ASP A 35 10.82 -10.89 14.40
CA ASP A 35 9.87 -11.03 15.51
C ASP A 35 8.42 -10.88 15.01
N GLU A 36 7.46 -10.62 15.90
CA GLU A 36 6.11 -10.23 15.55
C GLU A 36 6.04 -8.84 14.88
N ALA A 37 4.99 -8.64 14.09
CA ALA A 37 4.73 -7.36 13.46
C ALA A 37 4.25 -6.34 14.49
N VAL A 38 4.81 -5.13 14.44
CA VAL A 38 4.47 -4.02 15.33
C VAL A 38 3.38 -3.17 14.71
N GLU A 39 2.41 -2.77 15.52
CA GLU A 39 1.38 -1.81 15.12
C GLU A 39 1.89 -0.36 15.26
N LEU A 40 1.71 0.45 14.22
CA LEU A 40 1.95 1.89 14.24
C LEU A 40 0.62 2.63 14.18
N ASN A 41 0.44 3.63 15.02
CA ASN A 41 -0.76 4.45 15.12
C ASN A 41 -0.43 5.84 15.70
N GLU A 42 -1.43 6.70 15.88
CA GLU A 42 -1.22 8.04 16.43
C GLU A 42 -0.66 8.01 17.87
N GLY A 43 -1.07 7.03 18.67
CA GLY A 43 -0.65 6.88 20.07
C GLY A 43 0.85 6.66 20.24
N ASN A 44 1.50 5.98 19.29
CA ASN A 44 2.97 5.85 19.23
C ASN A 44 3.62 6.81 18.23
N ARG A 45 2.89 7.85 17.81
CA ARG A 45 3.35 8.88 16.87
C ARG A 45 3.88 8.26 15.58
N TRP A 46 3.32 7.12 15.17
CA TRP A 46 3.70 6.40 13.96
C TRP A 46 5.18 5.95 13.94
N THR A 47 5.75 5.64 15.12
CA THR A 47 7.16 5.23 15.24
C THR A 47 7.33 3.92 16.03
N CYS A 48 8.40 3.20 15.74
CA CYS A 48 8.87 2.04 16.50
C CYS A 48 10.39 1.96 16.44
N THR A 49 11.01 1.43 17.49
CA THR A 49 12.44 1.14 17.54
C THR A 49 12.67 -0.31 17.98
N TRP A 50 13.38 -1.07 17.16
CA TRP A 50 13.91 -2.39 17.50
C TRP A 50 15.33 -2.23 18.02
N ASN A 51 15.58 -2.72 19.22
CA ASN A 51 16.87 -2.54 19.91
C ASN A 51 17.71 -3.83 19.87
N LYS A 52 19.01 -3.70 20.13
CA LYS A 52 19.95 -4.82 20.36
C LYS A 52 20.20 -5.73 19.13
N PHE A 53 20.10 -5.21 17.92
CA PHE A 53 20.46 -5.94 16.70
C PHE A 53 21.96 -5.84 16.38
N VAL A 54 22.54 -6.89 15.79
CA VAL A 54 23.96 -6.96 15.40
C VAL A 54 24.13 -6.65 13.93
N LYS A 55 25.21 -5.95 13.54
CA LYS A 55 25.46 -5.65 12.11
C LYS A 55 25.95 -6.86 11.32
N LYS A 56 26.58 -7.81 12.01
CA LYS A 56 27.16 -9.02 11.43
C LYS A 56 26.88 -10.20 12.34
N GLU A 57 26.66 -11.35 11.73
CA GLU A 57 26.60 -12.65 12.39
C GLU A 57 27.54 -13.59 11.65
N ASN A 58 28.41 -14.28 12.39
CA ASN A 58 29.42 -15.18 11.83
C ASN A 58 30.29 -14.54 10.72
N GLY A 59 30.63 -13.26 10.88
CA GLY A 59 31.44 -12.50 9.91
C GLY A 59 30.69 -11.98 8.68
N LYS A 60 29.44 -12.40 8.45
CA LYS A 60 28.58 -11.95 7.35
C LYS A 60 27.71 -10.77 7.80
N THR A 61 27.60 -9.73 6.96
CA THR A 61 26.65 -8.63 7.18
C THR A 61 25.22 -9.13 7.05
N ILE A 62 24.36 -8.75 7.99
CA ILE A 62 22.93 -9.05 7.96
C ILE A 62 22.22 -7.95 7.17
N ASP A 63 21.39 -8.34 6.22
CA ASP A 63 20.53 -7.43 5.47
C ASP A 63 19.22 -7.22 6.23
N TYR A 64 19.08 -6.05 6.84
CA TYR A 64 17.85 -5.67 7.54
C TYR A 64 16.91 -4.90 6.62
N THR A 65 15.63 -5.25 6.63
CA THR A 65 14.60 -4.50 5.90
C THR A 65 13.33 -4.38 6.74
N VAL A 66 12.58 -3.30 6.55
CA VAL A 66 11.26 -3.12 7.20
C VAL A 66 10.18 -3.03 6.14
N LYS A 67 9.09 -3.79 6.33
CA LYS A 67 7.96 -3.82 5.40
C LYS A 67 6.66 -3.47 6.11
N GLU A 68 5.88 -2.59 5.50
CA GLU A 68 4.43 -2.49 5.78
C GLU A 68 3.74 -3.73 5.20
N ILE A 69 3.13 -4.54 6.08
CA ILE A 69 2.69 -5.90 5.72
C ILE A 69 1.32 -5.96 5.06
N ARG A 70 0.53 -4.89 5.13
CA ARG A 70 -0.78 -4.77 4.48
C ARG A 70 -0.79 -3.56 3.57
N LYS A 71 -1.33 -3.75 2.36
CA LYS A 71 -1.59 -2.63 1.46
C LYS A 71 -2.62 -1.71 2.10
N VAL A 72 -2.35 -0.40 2.09
CA VAL A 72 -3.33 0.62 2.50
C VAL A 72 -4.11 1.06 1.25
N PRO A 73 -5.43 0.79 1.16
CA PRO A 73 -6.23 1.14 0.00
C PRO A 73 -6.19 2.63 -0.29
N GLY A 74 -6.05 3.01 -1.57
CA GLY A 74 -6.00 4.42 -1.97
C GLY A 74 -4.66 5.11 -1.75
N TYR A 75 -3.63 4.41 -1.26
CA TYR A 75 -2.29 4.98 -1.05
C TYR A 75 -1.22 4.23 -1.87
N THR A 76 -0.20 4.98 -2.29
CA THR A 76 1.05 4.46 -2.84
C THR A 76 2.14 4.53 -1.78
N LYS A 77 2.84 3.41 -1.57
CA LYS A 77 3.90 3.26 -0.57
C LYS A 77 5.28 3.46 -1.20
N SER A 78 6.16 4.18 -0.50
CA SER A 78 7.60 4.18 -0.73
C SER A 78 8.35 3.93 0.59
N VAL A 79 9.57 3.39 0.49
CA VAL A 79 10.44 3.12 1.63
C VAL A 79 11.78 3.79 1.36
N ASN A 80 12.28 4.55 2.34
CA ASN A 80 13.64 5.07 2.36
C ASN A 80 14.40 4.35 3.49
N ASP A 81 15.33 3.49 3.10
CA ASP A 81 16.18 2.67 3.95
C ASP A 81 17.68 3.00 3.76
N THR A 82 18.00 4.17 3.21
CA THR A 82 19.39 4.62 3.01
C THR A 82 20.18 4.66 4.33
N ASN A 83 19.49 4.91 5.45
CA ASN A 83 20.03 4.74 6.79
C ASN A 83 19.26 3.65 7.52
N ILE A 84 19.86 2.47 7.69
CA ILE A 84 19.19 1.36 8.37
C ILE A 84 18.95 1.61 9.87
N GLY A 85 19.62 2.60 10.47
CA GLY A 85 19.29 3.06 11.84
C GLY A 85 17.98 3.85 11.90
N HIS A 86 17.53 4.43 10.78
CA HIS A 86 16.31 5.23 10.70
C HIS A 86 15.66 5.10 9.31
N ILE A 87 14.66 4.22 9.23
CA ILE A 87 13.90 3.92 8.03
C ILE A 87 12.64 4.77 7.99
N ILE A 88 12.30 5.32 6.83
CA ILE A 88 11.07 6.09 6.63
C ILE A 88 10.17 5.35 5.65
N ILE A 89 8.95 5.00 6.08
CA ILE A 89 7.90 4.49 5.20
C ILE A 89 6.94 5.63 4.91
N THR A 90 6.75 5.97 3.64
CA THR A 90 5.80 7.02 3.23
C THR A 90 4.62 6.41 2.51
N ASN A 91 3.40 6.71 2.97
CA ASN A 91 2.19 6.49 2.18
C ASN A 91 1.71 7.82 1.62
N THR A 92 1.62 7.90 0.30
CA THR A 92 1.07 9.05 -0.43
C THR A 92 -0.35 8.72 -0.85
N LEU A 93 -1.31 9.60 -0.51
CA LEU A 93 -2.68 9.45 -0.98
C LEU A 93 -2.68 9.55 -2.50
N ASN A 94 -3.27 8.56 -3.16
CA ASN A 94 -3.43 8.60 -4.59
C ASN A 94 -4.49 9.65 -4.89
N ASN A 95 -4.12 10.70 -5.62
CA ASN A 95 -5.11 11.64 -6.11
C ASN A 95 -6.13 10.83 -6.91
N LYS A 96 -7.39 10.85 -6.46
CA LYS A 96 -8.48 10.63 -7.40
C LYS A 96 -8.31 11.75 -8.41
N SER A 97 -7.86 11.42 -9.62
CA SER A 97 -8.27 12.23 -10.76
C SER A 97 -9.78 12.38 -10.58
N HIS A 98 -10.23 13.61 -10.32
CA HIS A 98 -11.56 13.97 -10.76
C HIS A 98 -11.49 13.73 -12.26
N ASN A 99 -11.86 12.52 -12.71
CA ASN A 99 -12.25 12.36 -14.10
C ASN A 99 -13.30 13.44 -14.29
N SER A 100 -13.00 14.30 -15.27
CA SER A 100 -13.72 15.47 -15.74
C SER A 100 -15.20 15.53 -15.34
N LEU A 101 -15.66 16.73 -15.00
CA LEU A 101 -17.07 17.12 -15.18
C LEU A 101 -17.60 16.50 -16.49
N PRO A 102 -18.86 16.02 -16.57
CA PRO A 102 -19.36 15.47 -17.83
C PRO A 102 -19.19 16.54 -18.92
N ASN A 103 -18.26 16.30 -19.85
CA ASN A 103 -18.14 17.16 -21.01
C ASN A 103 -19.30 16.78 -21.94
N THR A 104 -20.40 17.53 -21.88
CA THR A 104 -21.54 17.40 -22.81
C THR A 104 -21.21 17.89 -24.24
N GLY A 105 -19.97 17.70 -24.70
CA GLY A 105 -19.49 18.24 -25.97
C GLY A 105 -18.30 17.56 -26.62
N GLU A 106 -17.69 16.51 -26.05
CA GLU A 106 -16.64 15.75 -26.75
C GLU A 106 -17.09 14.32 -27.05
N LYS A 107 -17.26 14.05 -28.34
CA LYS A 107 -17.31 12.70 -28.89
C LYS A 107 -15.93 12.10 -28.63
N ASN A 108 -15.78 11.31 -27.57
CA ASN A 108 -14.86 10.17 -27.41
C ASN A 108 -14.68 9.94 -25.90
N ASP A 109 -15.49 9.03 -25.32
CA ASP A 109 -15.12 8.12 -24.22
C ASP A 109 -16.36 7.32 -23.77
N ILE A 110 -16.89 6.51 -24.68
CA ILE A 110 -18.01 5.57 -24.43
C ILE A 110 -17.52 4.29 -23.72
N LEU A 111 -16.21 4.12 -23.52
CA LEU A 111 -15.66 2.98 -22.79
C LEU A 111 -15.49 3.35 -21.32
N LEU A 112 -16.37 2.85 -20.45
CA LEU A 112 -16.01 2.37 -19.10
C LEU A 112 -17.22 1.87 -18.28
N PHE A 113 -18.46 1.97 -18.78
CA PHE A 113 -19.65 1.50 -18.07
C PHE A 113 -20.16 0.09 -18.49
N ILE A 114 -19.41 -0.67 -19.29
CA ILE A 114 -19.87 -2.00 -19.77
C ILE A 114 -18.98 -3.13 -19.24
N SER A 115 -18.92 -3.31 -17.92
CA SER A 115 -18.28 -4.52 -17.36
C SER A 115 -19.11 -5.30 -16.34
N GLU A 116 -20.38 -4.96 -16.10
CA GLU A 116 -21.22 -5.76 -15.18
C GLU A 116 -22.55 -6.25 -15.75
N LEU A 117 -22.98 -5.84 -16.96
CA LEU A 117 -24.30 -6.24 -17.51
C LEU A 117 -24.26 -7.30 -18.64
N VAL A 118 -23.09 -7.81 -19.06
CA VAL A 118 -23.00 -8.69 -20.27
C VAL A 118 -23.04 -10.19 -19.96
N ILE A 119 -22.99 -10.62 -18.69
CA ILE A 119 -22.90 -12.05 -18.34
C ILE A 119 -24.27 -12.78 -18.28
N LEU A 120 -25.41 -12.12 -18.51
CA LEU A 120 -26.73 -12.80 -18.51
C LEU A 120 -27.43 -12.93 -19.87
N MET A 121 -26.84 -12.46 -20.98
CA MET A 121 -27.52 -12.48 -22.28
C MET A 121 -27.08 -13.61 -23.23
N ILE A 122 -26.13 -14.47 -22.83
CA ILE A 122 -25.72 -15.64 -23.62
C ILE A 122 -26.45 -16.89 -23.10
N SER A 123 -27.77 -16.92 -23.23
CA SER A 123 -28.51 -18.20 -23.16
C SER A 123 -29.62 -18.34 -24.20
N ALA A 124 -29.73 -17.41 -25.17
CA ALA A 124 -30.80 -17.44 -26.17
C ALA A 124 -30.32 -17.37 -27.63
N ILE A 125 -29.10 -17.83 -27.94
CA ILE A 125 -28.63 -17.99 -29.33
C ILE A 125 -28.18 -19.44 -29.56
N VAL A 126 -29.10 -20.39 -29.39
CA VAL A 126 -28.94 -21.76 -29.93
C VAL A 126 -30.19 -22.21 -30.72
N ILE A 127 -31.31 -21.50 -30.63
CA ILE A 127 -32.54 -21.83 -31.37
C ILE A 127 -32.66 -20.99 -32.66
N TRP A 128 -31.66 -21.07 -33.55
CA TRP A 128 -31.82 -20.58 -34.92
C TRP A 128 -31.00 -21.36 -35.96
N TYR A 129 -30.57 -22.59 -35.62
CA TYR A 129 -29.78 -23.44 -36.53
C TYR A 129 -30.44 -24.78 -36.89
N VAL A 130 -31.72 -25.00 -36.58
CA VAL A 130 -32.46 -26.19 -37.03
C VAL A 130 -33.91 -25.85 -37.41
N LYS A 131 -34.13 -25.42 -38.66
CA LYS A 131 -35.30 -25.77 -39.47
C LYS A 131 -35.03 -25.48 -40.94
#